data_AF-A0A7V9VF96-F1
#
_entry.id   AF-A0A7V9VF96-F1
#
_cell.length_a   1.000
_cell.length_b   1.000
_cell.length_c   1.000
_cell.angle_alpha   90.00
_cell.angle_beta   90.00
_cell.angle_gamma   90.00
#
_symmetry.space_group_name_H-M   'P 1'
#
loop_
_entity.id
_entity.type
_entity.pdbx_description
1 polymer ?
#
loop_
_entity_poly.entity_id
_entity_poly.type
_entity_poly.pdbx_seq_one_letter_code
_entity_poly.pdbx_strand_id
1 'polypeptide(L)'
;MVPDGRSSPAQRGERAADPCLTFSVERSSPLGPCPAGDGDKEYTSVVVTQRSAAPIRAIQDANGGCESVQDILNVAVTAEAFAVTFLGLALESAESGDLDLDDEAVESFVAARAAEQAHYDFLVENGAEPLTLTFTIPDGEILTDPETFYTTVVSLEEAFIAAYLTAAQSFIVQGEPELAQVALQIGAVEAEHRVGVRFFGIGAGVIDGVANDVAFEKALFERVSEAADLLTELGFIDGDGTAVEFPGPGEIDDTGVSNLTPPTP
;
A
#
# COMPACT_ATOMS: atom_id res chain seq x y z
N MET A 1 -48.20 44.88 -25.53
CA MET A 1 -48.92 43.65 -25.93
C MET A 1 -47.93 42.51 -25.89
N VAL A 2 -48.13 41.62 -24.93
CA VAL A 2 -47.38 40.38 -24.72
C VAL A 2 -47.97 39.31 -25.64
N PRO A 3 -47.16 38.45 -26.29
CA PRO A 3 -47.58 37.10 -26.57
C PRO A 3 -46.88 36.14 -25.62
N ASP A 4 -47.73 35.46 -24.85
CA ASP A 4 -47.47 34.33 -24.00
C ASP A 4 -47.22 33.09 -24.89
N GLY A 5 -46.17 32.33 -24.58
CA GLY A 5 -45.70 31.21 -25.40
C GLY A 5 -45.12 30.11 -24.53
N ARG A 6 -45.97 29.53 -23.67
CA ARG A 6 -45.67 28.34 -22.89
C ARG A 6 -45.48 27.14 -23.82
N SER A 7 -44.34 26.46 -23.70
CA SER A 7 -44.17 25.06 -24.09
C SER A 7 -43.62 24.26 -22.90
N SER A 8 -44.32 23.17 -22.61
CA SER A 8 -44.11 22.22 -21.51
C SER A 8 -42.88 21.32 -21.75
N PRO A 9 -42.42 20.55 -20.74
CA PRO A 9 -41.06 20.02 -20.65
C PRO A 9 -40.87 18.77 -21.50
N ALA A 10 -39.73 18.70 -22.19
CA ALA A 10 -39.28 17.47 -22.82
C ALA A 10 -38.68 16.53 -21.75
N GLN A 11 -39.42 15.47 -21.45
CA GLN A 11 -38.91 14.25 -20.83
C GLN A 11 -37.81 13.65 -21.72
N ARG A 12 -36.60 13.54 -21.19
CA ARG A 12 -35.59 12.53 -21.56
C ARG A 12 -35.24 11.87 -20.23
N GLY A 13 -35.70 10.65 -19.99
CA GLY A 13 -35.21 9.47 -20.67
C GLY A 13 -34.29 8.80 -19.67
N GLU A 14 -34.88 7.88 -18.91
CA GLU A 14 -34.23 7.05 -17.89
C GLU A 14 -32.87 6.53 -18.39
N ARG A 15 -31.80 6.85 -17.67
CA ARG A 15 -30.55 6.10 -17.81
C ARG A 15 -30.77 4.76 -17.14
N ALA A 16 -30.66 3.70 -17.93
CA ALA A 16 -30.57 2.35 -17.42
C ALA A 16 -29.41 2.27 -16.43
N ALA A 17 -29.70 1.71 -15.26
CA ALA A 17 -28.71 1.21 -14.32
C ALA A 17 -28.01 -0.03 -14.90
N ASP A 18 -26.76 -0.20 -14.48
CA ASP A 18 -25.92 -1.40 -14.39
C ASP A 18 -26.32 -2.70 -15.10
N PRO A 19 -25.35 -3.35 -15.77
CA PRO A 19 -25.23 -4.79 -15.74
C PRO A 19 -24.09 -5.21 -14.80
N CYS A 20 -24.48 -5.94 -13.77
CA CYS A 20 -23.67 -6.83 -12.94
C CYS A 20 -22.42 -7.40 -13.62
N LEU A 21 -21.27 -7.25 -12.96
CA LEU A 21 -20.38 -8.38 -12.72
C LEU A 21 -20.43 -8.69 -11.22
N THR A 22 -21.39 -9.54 -10.88
CA THR A 22 -21.46 -10.22 -9.58
C THR A 22 -20.51 -11.40 -9.62
N PHE A 23 -19.55 -11.44 -8.69
CA PHE A 23 -18.96 -12.70 -8.25
C PHE A 23 -19.20 -12.80 -6.74
N SER A 24 -20.06 -13.74 -6.36
CA SER A 24 -20.32 -14.09 -4.97
C SER A 24 -19.45 -15.30 -4.62
N VAL A 25 -18.66 -15.19 -3.57
CA VAL A 25 -18.27 -16.36 -2.78
C VAL A 25 -19.02 -16.25 -1.45
N GLU A 26 -20.18 -16.89 -1.38
CA GLU A 26 -20.78 -17.19 -0.08
C GLU A 26 -19.95 -18.28 0.60
N ARG A 27 -19.10 -17.89 1.55
CA ARG A 27 -18.75 -18.80 2.65
C ARG A 27 -19.66 -18.48 3.82
N SER A 28 -20.77 -19.20 3.89
CA SER A 28 -21.50 -19.35 5.15
C SER A 28 -20.86 -20.49 5.94
N SER A 29 -20.12 -20.17 6.99
CA SER A 29 -19.88 -21.09 8.11
C SER A 29 -19.46 -20.29 9.36
N PRO A 30 -20.03 -20.60 10.53
CA PRO A 30 -19.66 -19.94 11.78
C PRO A 30 -18.27 -20.39 12.24
N LEU A 31 -17.59 -19.45 12.90
CA LEU A 31 -16.25 -19.54 13.48
C LEU A 31 -16.00 -20.88 14.21
N GLY A 32 -15.07 -21.66 13.66
CA GLY A 32 -14.32 -22.71 14.33
C GLY A 32 -12.82 -22.49 14.08
N PRO A 33 -11.93 -23.05 14.92
CA PRO A 33 -10.49 -22.82 14.80
C PRO A 33 -9.94 -23.35 13.46
N CYS A 34 -9.01 -22.59 12.87
CA CYS A 34 -8.48 -22.76 11.52
C CYS A 34 -7.96 -24.18 11.21
N PRO A 35 -8.28 -24.75 10.03
CA PRO A 35 -7.58 -25.91 9.52
C PRO A 35 -6.27 -25.51 8.83
N ALA A 36 -5.23 -26.34 9.01
CA ALA A 36 -3.96 -26.27 8.29
C ALA A 36 -4.15 -26.59 6.80
N GLY A 37 -3.31 -25.96 5.98
CA GLY A 37 -3.47 -25.87 4.52
C GLY A 37 -3.33 -27.16 3.73
N ASP A 38 -3.71 -27.07 2.46
CA ASP A 38 -3.10 -27.80 1.35
C ASP A 38 -3.28 -27.01 0.06
N GLY A 39 -2.35 -27.20 -0.87
CA GLY A 39 -1.98 -26.26 -1.93
C GLY A 39 -2.78 -26.30 -3.23
N ASP A 40 -2.09 -25.73 -4.23
CA ASP A 40 -2.40 -25.48 -5.65
C ASP A 40 -2.91 -24.06 -5.94
N LYS A 41 -2.02 -23.20 -6.46
CA LYS A 41 -2.38 -21.92 -7.08
C LYS A 41 -1.76 -21.78 -8.48
N GLU A 42 -2.67 -21.65 -9.43
CA GLU A 42 -2.50 -21.13 -10.78
C GLU A 42 -2.40 -19.59 -10.69
N TYR A 43 -1.41 -18.99 -11.35
CA TYR A 43 -1.19 -17.53 -11.33
C TYR A 43 -2.30 -16.82 -12.12
N THR A 44 -3.10 -16.01 -11.43
CA THR A 44 -4.05 -15.07 -12.05
C THR A 44 -3.90 -13.71 -11.39
N SER A 45 -4.00 -12.63 -12.18
CA SER A 45 -3.95 -11.23 -11.75
C SER A 45 -4.77 -10.98 -10.48
N VAL A 46 -4.11 -10.52 -9.42
CA VAL A 46 -4.75 -10.22 -8.13
C VAL A 46 -5.46 -8.87 -8.23
N VAL A 47 -6.77 -8.88 -8.41
CA VAL A 47 -7.60 -7.68 -8.22
C VAL A 47 -8.02 -7.66 -6.75
N VAL A 48 -7.35 -6.83 -5.94
CA VAL A 48 -7.73 -6.60 -4.54
C VAL A 48 -9.01 -5.77 -4.49
N THR A 49 -10.11 -6.36 -4.03
CA THR A 49 -11.41 -5.66 -3.91
C THR A 49 -11.63 -5.18 -2.47
N GLN A 50 -12.12 -3.94 -2.32
CA GLN A 50 -12.52 -3.39 -1.01
C GLN A 50 -13.62 -4.26 -0.37
N ARG A 51 -13.47 -4.57 0.92
CA ARG A 51 -14.55 -5.19 1.71
C ARG A 51 -15.64 -4.16 2.03
N SER A 52 -16.90 -4.58 1.99
CA SER A 52 -18.04 -3.77 2.42
C SER A 52 -17.89 -3.35 3.89
N ALA A 53 -18.20 -2.09 4.21
CA ALA A 53 -18.10 -1.55 5.57
C ALA A 53 -18.94 -2.38 6.57
N ALA A 54 -18.27 -3.05 7.51
CA ALA A 54 -18.92 -3.68 8.64
C ALA A 54 -19.42 -2.59 9.63
N PRO A 55 -20.56 -2.78 10.32
CA PRO A 55 -20.96 -1.87 11.39
C PRO A 55 -19.89 -1.88 12.50
N ILE A 56 -19.57 -0.70 13.07
CA ILE A 56 -18.48 -0.47 14.05
C ILE A 56 -18.37 -1.55 15.14
N ARG A 57 -19.49 -2.16 15.56
CA ARG A 57 -19.52 -3.24 16.57
C ARG A 57 -18.94 -4.58 16.10
N ALA A 58 -19.01 -4.91 14.81
CA ALA A 58 -18.51 -6.18 14.27
C ALA A 58 -16.97 -6.24 14.20
N ILE A 59 -16.29 -5.09 14.23
CA ILE A 59 -14.83 -4.98 14.26
C ILE A 59 -14.25 -5.51 15.59
N GLN A 60 -15.03 -5.49 16.67
CA GLN A 60 -14.57 -5.88 18.01
C GLN A 60 -14.52 -7.40 18.23
N ASP A 61 -15.30 -8.18 17.48
CA ASP A 61 -15.48 -9.62 17.70
C ASP A 61 -14.57 -10.51 16.81
N ALA A 62 -13.89 -9.93 15.81
CA ALA A 62 -13.06 -10.67 14.84
C ALA A 62 -11.64 -11.00 15.33
N ASN A 63 -11.19 -10.46 16.45
CA ASN A 63 -9.80 -10.54 16.93
C ASN A 63 -9.46 -11.86 17.67
N GLY A 64 -10.00 -12.99 17.20
CA GLY A 64 -9.91 -14.31 17.84
C GLY A 64 -8.53 -14.99 17.83
N GLY A 65 -7.45 -14.22 17.72
CA GLY A 65 -6.06 -14.64 17.77
C GLY A 65 -5.15 -13.47 17.39
N CYS A 66 -4.97 -12.51 18.31
CA CYS A 66 -4.15 -11.32 18.05
C CYS A 66 -2.71 -11.72 17.69
N GLU A 67 -2.23 -11.22 16.55
CA GLU A 67 -0.81 -11.16 16.21
C GLU A 67 -0.04 -10.43 17.32
N SER A 68 1.14 -10.93 17.69
CA SER A 68 1.90 -10.29 18.78
C SER A 68 2.44 -8.93 18.33
N VAL A 69 2.68 -8.02 19.29
CA VAL A 69 3.36 -6.74 19.01
C VAL A 69 4.65 -6.96 18.22
N GLN A 70 5.44 -7.98 18.58
CA GLN A 70 6.69 -8.28 17.88
C GLN A 70 6.46 -8.73 16.43
N ASP A 71 5.47 -9.59 16.18
CA ASP A 71 5.16 -10.04 14.81
C ASP A 71 4.74 -8.85 13.93
N ILE A 72 3.91 -7.94 14.46
CA ILE A 72 3.52 -6.70 13.77
C ILE A 72 4.76 -5.85 13.44
N LEU A 73 5.64 -5.63 14.42
CA LEU A 73 6.86 -4.84 14.22
C LEU A 73 7.80 -5.49 13.18
N ASN A 74 7.96 -6.82 13.23
CA ASN A 74 8.79 -7.57 12.29
C ASN A 74 8.25 -7.49 10.86
N VAL A 75 6.93 -7.54 10.67
CA VAL A 75 6.31 -7.36 9.36
C VAL A 75 6.48 -5.92 8.88
N ALA A 76 6.20 -4.92 9.73
CA ALA A 76 6.34 -3.52 9.38
C ALA A 76 7.78 -3.20 8.92
N VAL A 77 8.80 -3.58 9.70
CA VAL A 77 10.20 -3.31 9.35
C VAL A 77 10.66 -4.08 8.09
N THR A 78 10.01 -5.21 7.77
CA THR A 78 10.24 -5.91 6.50
C THR A 78 9.68 -5.12 5.31
N ALA A 79 8.49 -4.53 5.46
CA ALA A 79 7.89 -3.68 4.43
C ALA A 79 8.74 -2.42 4.20
N GLU A 80 9.23 -1.76 5.26
CA GLU A 80 10.12 -0.60 5.15
C GLU A 80 11.44 -0.96 4.45
N ALA A 81 12.05 -2.08 4.83
CA ALA A 81 13.27 -2.56 4.17
C ALA A 81 13.04 -2.83 2.68
N PHE A 82 11.89 -3.40 2.33
CA PHE A 82 11.51 -3.61 0.94
C PHE A 82 11.33 -2.28 0.21
N ALA A 83 10.61 -1.31 0.76
CA ALA A 83 10.36 -0.01 0.15
C ALA A 83 11.66 0.76 -0.13
N VAL A 84 12.59 0.79 0.85
CA VAL A 84 13.93 1.37 0.69
C VAL A 84 14.69 0.72 -0.47
N THR A 85 14.66 -0.62 -0.53
CA THR A 85 15.38 -1.40 -1.55
C THR A 85 14.78 -1.19 -2.93
N PHE A 86 13.44 -1.23 -3.03
CA PHE A 86 12.69 -1.07 -4.26
C PHE A 86 12.89 0.32 -4.86
N LEU A 87 12.79 1.38 -4.05
CA LEU A 87 13.03 2.75 -4.51
C LEU A 87 14.49 2.97 -4.92
N GLY A 88 15.46 2.30 -4.26
CA GLY A 88 16.85 2.31 -4.70
C GLY A 88 17.03 1.78 -6.12
N LEU A 89 16.39 0.65 -6.44
CA LEU A 89 16.42 0.07 -7.79
C LEU A 89 15.74 0.96 -8.82
N ALA A 90 14.61 1.57 -8.48
CA ALA A 90 13.91 2.50 -9.37
C ALA A 90 14.77 3.76 -9.68
N LEU A 91 15.44 4.30 -8.66
CA LEU A 91 16.34 5.45 -8.81
C LEU A 91 17.57 5.11 -9.64
N GLU A 92 18.18 3.94 -9.44
CA GLU A 92 19.28 3.45 -10.28
C GLU A 92 18.83 3.31 -11.75
N SER A 93 17.63 2.78 -11.97
CA SER A 93 17.06 2.63 -13.31
C SER A 93 16.74 3.98 -13.98
N ALA A 94 16.29 4.97 -13.19
CA ALA A 94 16.09 6.33 -13.68
C ALA A 94 17.43 7.00 -14.03
N GLU A 95 18.46 6.82 -13.20
CA GLU A 95 19.81 7.35 -13.46
C GLU A 95 20.44 6.74 -14.72
N SER A 96 20.20 5.44 -14.99
CA SER A 96 20.66 4.78 -16.22
C SER A 96 19.86 5.19 -17.47
N GLY A 97 18.69 5.80 -17.29
CA GLY A 97 17.76 6.17 -18.34
C GLY A 97 16.89 5.01 -18.84
N ASP A 98 16.82 3.91 -18.08
CA ASP A 98 15.96 2.76 -18.38
C ASP A 98 14.52 2.98 -17.90
N LEU A 99 14.33 3.72 -16.79
CA LEU A 99 13.03 4.18 -16.31
C LEU A 99 12.87 5.69 -16.58
N ASP A 100 11.90 6.06 -17.43
CA ASP A 100 11.65 7.47 -17.78
C ASP A 100 10.86 8.18 -16.67
N LEU A 101 11.58 8.82 -15.75
CA LEU A 101 11.04 9.71 -14.71
C LEU A 101 11.56 11.13 -14.96
N ASP A 102 10.71 12.14 -14.75
CA ASP A 102 11.17 13.53 -14.76
C ASP A 102 11.95 13.87 -13.48
N ASP A 103 12.70 14.98 -13.52
CA ASP A 103 13.57 15.40 -12.40
C ASP A 103 12.79 15.60 -11.09
N GLU A 104 11.54 16.07 -11.15
CA GLU A 104 10.71 16.33 -9.97
C GLU A 104 10.21 15.02 -9.34
N ALA A 105 9.85 14.03 -10.18
CA ALA A 105 9.53 12.68 -9.73
C ALA A 105 10.75 12.01 -9.09
N VAL A 106 11.94 12.14 -9.68
CA VAL A 106 13.18 11.62 -9.10
C VAL A 106 13.45 12.23 -7.73
N GLU A 107 13.38 13.57 -7.61
CA GLU A 107 13.53 14.26 -6.31
C GLU A 107 12.52 13.76 -5.27
N SER A 108 11.26 13.53 -5.68
CA SER A 108 10.23 12.98 -4.80
C SER A 108 10.54 11.55 -4.35
N PHE A 109 11.04 10.69 -5.23
CA PHE A 109 11.39 9.31 -4.86
C PHE A 109 12.65 9.20 -4.01
N VAL A 110 13.61 10.12 -4.17
CA VAL A 110 14.74 10.27 -3.24
C VAL A 110 14.22 10.59 -1.84
N ALA A 111 13.32 11.58 -1.72
CA ALA A 111 12.73 11.95 -0.43
C ALA A 111 11.90 10.82 0.20
N ALA A 112 11.09 10.12 -0.61
CA ALA A 112 10.32 8.97 -0.15
C ALA A 112 11.24 7.86 0.39
N ARG A 113 12.30 7.49 -0.37
CA ARG A 113 13.26 6.48 0.07
C ARG A 113 13.93 6.82 1.40
N ALA A 114 14.24 8.09 1.62
CA ALA A 114 14.79 8.55 2.89
C ALA A 114 13.77 8.51 4.05
N ALA A 115 12.49 8.76 3.77
CA ALA A 115 11.42 8.56 4.75
C ALA A 115 11.29 7.08 5.14
N GLU A 116 11.29 6.16 4.17
CA GLU A 116 11.24 4.71 4.46
C GLU A 116 12.46 4.22 5.24
N GLN A 117 13.64 4.77 4.96
CA GLN A 117 14.84 4.46 5.75
C GLN A 117 14.67 4.93 7.20
N ALA A 118 14.08 6.11 7.43
CA ALA A 118 13.81 6.60 8.78
C ALA A 118 12.76 5.74 9.51
N HIS A 119 11.72 5.27 8.81
CA HIS A 119 10.74 4.32 9.35
C HIS A 119 11.43 3.00 9.75
N TYR A 120 12.24 2.44 8.85
CA TYR A 120 13.03 1.23 9.10
C TYR A 120 13.93 1.39 10.33
N ASP A 121 14.75 2.46 10.37
CA ASP A 121 15.71 2.70 11.45
C ASP A 121 15.00 2.84 12.79
N PHE A 122 13.89 3.58 12.84
CA PHE A 122 13.10 3.71 14.06
C PHE A 122 12.58 2.35 14.54
N LEU A 123 12.04 1.53 13.65
CA LEU A 123 11.51 0.21 14.02
C LEU A 123 12.63 -0.72 14.53
N VAL A 124 13.79 -0.74 13.87
CA VAL A 124 14.96 -1.52 14.31
C VAL A 124 15.47 -1.06 15.67
N GLU A 125 15.61 0.26 15.88
CA GLU A 125 16.03 0.83 17.17
C GLU A 125 15.07 0.45 18.32
N ASN A 126 13.81 0.18 17.99
CA ASN A 126 12.78 -0.27 18.93
C ASN A 126 12.56 -1.78 18.96
N GLY A 127 13.52 -2.55 18.41
CA GLY A 127 13.59 -4.00 18.57
C GLY A 127 12.81 -4.80 17.52
N ALA A 128 12.38 -4.17 16.43
CA ALA A 128 11.86 -4.90 15.27
C ALA A 128 13.00 -5.69 14.59
N GLU A 129 12.70 -6.90 14.13
CA GLU A 129 13.62 -7.75 13.38
C GLU A 129 12.97 -8.11 12.04
N PRO A 130 13.54 -7.68 10.89
CA PRO A 130 12.96 -7.97 9.60
C PRO A 130 12.94 -9.48 9.34
N LEU A 131 11.86 -9.96 8.72
CA LEU A 131 11.67 -11.34 8.32
C LEU A 131 12.66 -11.76 7.22
N THR A 132 13.06 -10.80 6.39
CA THR A 132 14.12 -10.92 5.37
C THR A 132 14.75 -9.56 5.10
N LEU A 133 15.99 -9.56 4.62
CA LEU A 133 16.67 -8.38 4.05
C LEU A 133 17.01 -8.58 2.56
N THR A 134 16.51 -9.66 1.98
CA THR A 134 16.68 -10.00 0.57
C THR A 134 15.31 -9.96 -0.10
N PHE A 135 15.21 -9.18 -1.16
CA PHE A 135 13.99 -8.99 -1.94
C PHE A 135 14.21 -9.34 -3.40
N THR A 136 13.14 -9.61 -4.13
CA THR A 136 13.17 -9.93 -5.56
C THR A 136 12.31 -8.97 -6.35
N ILE A 137 12.68 -8.69 -7.61
CA ILE A 137 11.82 -7.96 -8.54
C ILE A 137 11.19 -8.97 -9.50
N PRO A 138 9.89 -9.28 -9.36
CA PRO A 138 9.23 -10.38 -10.08
C PRO A 138 9.07 -10.09 -11.57
N ASP A 139 8.96 -8.81 -11.94
CA ASP A 139 8.84 -8.36 -13.32
C ASP A 139 9.82 -7.21 -13.57
N GLY A 140 10.73 -7.40 -14.52
CA GLY A 140 11.72 -6.38 -14.90
C GLY A 140 11.07 -5.13 -15.50
N GLU A 141 9.86 -5.24 -16.08
CA GLU A 141 9.13 -4.09 -16.62
C GLU A 141 8.78 -3.06 -15.54
N ILE A 142 8.67 -3.48 -14.27
CA ILE A 142 8.47 -2.57 -13.13
C ILE A 142 9.58 -1.51 -13.05
N LEU A 143 10.79 -1.85 -13.50
CA LEU A 143 11.94 -0.93 -13.46
C LEU A 143 12.21 -0.28 -14.82
N THR A 144 11.44 -0.53 -15.87
CA THR A 144 11.72 0.02 -17.21
C THR A 144 10.51 0.64 -17.90
N ASP A 145 9.31 0.41 -17.40
CA ASP A 145 8.07 0.95 -17.96
C ASP A 145 7.39 1.86 -16.92
N PRO A 146 7.21 3.17 -17.21
CA PRO A 146 6.58 4.10 -16.27
C PRO A 146 5.16 3.71 -15.86
N GLU A 147 4.34 3.15 -16.76
CA GLU A 147 2.96 2.74 -16.41
C GLU A 147 3.00 1.58 -15.41
N THR A 148 3.79 0.54 -15.68
CA THR A 148 3.98 -0.59 -14.77
C THR A 148 4.59 -0.14 -13.44
N PHE A 149 5.58 0.75 -13.46
CA PHE A 149 6.20 1.31 -12.25
C PHE A 149 5.19 2.05 -11.37
N TYR A 150 4.55 3.11 -11.90
CA TYR A 150 3.65 3.95 -11.12
C TYR A 150 2.43 3.16 -10.61
N THR A 151 1.86 2.26 -11.42
CA THR A 151 0.72 1.44 -10.99
C THR A 151 1.10 0.40 -9.95
N THR A 152 2.32 -0.17 -10.03
CA THR A 152 2.87 -1.05 -9.01
C THR A 152 3.06 -0.31 -7.69
N VAL A 153 3.72 0.85 -7.72
CA VAL A 153 3.94 1.65 -6.50
C VAL A 153 2.61 2.05 -5.87
N VAL A 154 1.63 2.56 -6.63
CA VAL A 154 0.29 2.86 -6.06
C VAL A 154 -0.32 1.65 -5.36
N SER A 155 -0.18 0.45 -5.92
CA SER A 155 -0.73 -0.77 -5.33
C SER A 155 0.01 -1.19 -4.05
N LEU A 156 1.33 -1.00 -4.00
CA LEU A 156 2.16 -1.25 -2.82
C LEU A 156 1.84 -0.25 -1.70
N GLU A 157 1.74 1.04 -2.02
CA GLU A 157 1.35 2.09 -1.07
C GLU A 157 -0.03 1.82 -0.47
N GLU A 158 -1.01 1.40 -1.28
CA GLU A 158 -2.32 1.00 -0.76
C GLU A 158 -2.25 -0.18 0.21
N ALA A 159 -1.33 -1.12 -0.01
CA ALA A 159 -1.07 -2.21 0.92
C ALA A 159 -0.38 -1.72 2.20
N PHE A 160 0.63 -0.85 2.12
CA PHE A 160 1.32 -0.31 3.31
C PHE A 160 0.41 0.55 4.17
N ILE A 161 -0.39 1.43 3.56
CA ILE A 161 -1.45 2.19 4.26
C ILE A 161 -2.39 1.22 4.99
N ALA A 162 -2.86 0.17 4.32
CA ALA A 162 -3.74 -0.81 4.94
C ALA A 162 -3.07 -1.57 6.09
N ALA A 163 -1.79 -1.94 5.94
CA ALA A 163 -1.00 -2.60 6.97
C ALA A 163 -0.86 -1.72 8.22
N TYR A 164 -0.56 -0.43 8.05
CA TYR A 164 -0.42 0.51 9.16
C TYR A 164 -1.75 0.85 9.84
N LEU A 165 -2.86 0.88 9.11
CA LEU A 165 -4.20 0.98 9.72
C LEU A 165 -4.50 -0.25 10.60
N THR A 166 -4.20 -1.45 10.10
CA THR A 166 -4.38 -2.70 10.85
C THR A 166 -3.42 -2.79 12.05
N ALA A 167 -2.18 -2.30 11.90
CA ALA A 167 -1.21 -2.21 13.00
C ALA A 167 -1.69 -1.25 14.10
N ALA A 168 -2.12 -0.04 13.74
CA ALA A 168 -2.64 0.94 14.68
C ALA A 168 -3.83 0.39 15.47
N GLN A 169 -4.79 -0.26 14.79
CA GLN A 169 -5.91 -0.91 15.45
C GLN A 169 -5.44 -2.01 16.41
N SER A 170 -4.50 -2.85 15.99
CA SER A 170 -3.97 -3.95 16.78
C SER A 170 -3.24 -3.46 18.03
N PHE A 171 -2.43 -2.41 17.92
CA PHE A 171 -1.74 -1.79 19.05
C PHE A 171 -2.72 -1.18 20.05
N ILE A 172 -3.78 -0.50 19.59
CA ILE A 172 -4.83 0.03 20.47
C ILE A 172 -5.50 -1.09 21.28
N VAL A 173 -5.84 -2.21 20.63
CA VAL A 173 -6.48 -3.36 21.29
C VAL A 173 -5.53 -4.02 22.30
N GLN A 174 -4.23 -4.02 22.02
CA GLN A 174 -3.19 -4.60 22.89
C GLN A 174 -2.75 -3.66 24.03
N GLY A 175 -3.21 -2.40 24.03
CA GLY A 175 -2.86 -1.43 25.07
C GLY A 175 -1.54 -0.73 24.84
N GLU A 176 -1.11 -0.59 23.57
CA GLU A 176 0.13 0.04 23.13
C GLU A 176 -0.14 1.37 22.39
N PRO A 177 -0.63 2.42 23.07
CA PRO A 177 -1.08 3.65 22.40
C PRO A 177 0.05 4.43 21.73
N GLU A 178 1.28 4.36 22.25
CA GLU A 178 2.44 5.00 21.63
C GLU A 178 2.80 4.34 20.29
N LEU A 179 2.77 3.01 20.22
CA LEU A 179 2.97 2.29 18.94
C LEU A 179 1.83 2.54 17.97
N ALA A 180 0.59 2.66 18.46
CA ALA A 180 -0.54 3.06 17.63
C ALA A 180 -0.34 4.47 17.04
N GLN A 181 0.19 5.42 17.80
CA GLN A 181 0.51 6.75 17.30
C GLN A 181 1.57 6.68 16.21
N VAL A 182 2.65 5.93 16.42
CA VAL A 182 3.71 5.76 15.40
C VAL A 182 3.14 5.14 14.13
N ALA A 183 2.36 4.07 14.24
CA ALA A 183 1.73 3.43 13.08
C ALA A 183 0.82 4.41 12.30
N LEU A 184 0.10 5.29 13.00
CA LEU A 184 -0.70 6.35 12.36
C LEU A 184 0.16 7.45 11.71
N GLN A 185 1.33 7.75 12.27
CA GLN A 185 2.27 8.71 11.68
C GLN A 185 2.86 8.15 10.39
N ILE A 186 3.34 6.91 10.40
CA ILE A 186 3.89 6.24 9.21
C ILE A 186 2.79 6.09 8.15
N GLY A 187 1.63 5.51 8.50
CA GLY A 187 0.53 5.37 7.56
C GLY A 187 0.00 6.69 6.97
N ALA A 188 0.23 7.83 7.62
CA ALA A 188 -0.06 9.15 7.05
C ALA A 188 0.99 9.56 6.00
N VAL A 189 2.27 9.21 6.21
CA VAL A 189 3.35 9.42 5.23
C VAL A 189 3.15 8.51 4.00
N GLU A 190 2.80 7.23 4.17
CA GLU A 190 2.44 6.35 3.05
C GLU A 190 1.31 6.94 2.18
N ALA A 191 0.33 7.59 2.81
CA ALA A 191 -0.73 8.27 2.08
C ALA A 191 -0.21 9.48 1.28
N GLU A 192 0.81 10.20 1.77
CA GLU A 192 1.50 11.26 1.04
C GLU A 192 2.32 10.69 -0.12
N HIS A 193 3.04 9.58 0.09
CA HIS A 193 3.76 8.85 -0.96
C HIS A 193 2.82 8.45 -2.10
N ARG A 194 1.69 7.78 -1.79
CA ARG A 194 0.68 7.44 -2.80
C ARG A 194 0.17 8.65 -3.58
N VAL A 195 -0.10 9.77 -2.90
CA VAL A 195 -0.54 11.01 -3.56
C VAL A 195 0.53 11.53 -4.51
N GLY A 196 1.81 11.53 -4.10
CA GLY A 196 2.95 11.90 -4.94
C GLY A 196 3.06 11.01 -6.17
N VAL A 197 3.04 9.69 -5.99
CA VAL A 197 3.11 8.69 -7.07
C VAL A 197 1.97 8.89 -8.07
N ARG A 198 0.74 9.10 -7.60
CA ARG A 198 -0.40 9.40 -8.49
C ARG A 198 -0.23 10.74 -9.20
N PHE A 199 0.27 11.77 -8.51
CA PHE A 199 0.50 13.08 -9.12
C PHE A 199 1.45 12.99 -10.31
N PHE A 200 2.61 12.33 -10.14
CA PHE A 200 3.57 12.16 -11.22
C PHE A 200 3.08 11.19 -12.31
N GLY A 201 2.43 10.08 -11.94
CA GLY A 201 1.84 9.17 -12.93
C GLY A 201 0.75 9.82 -13.79
N ILE A 202 -0.05 10.74 -13.23
CA ILE A 202 -1.01 11.55 -13.99
C ILE A 202 -0.28 12.54 -14.89
N GLY A 203 0.77 13.20 -14.38
CA GLY A 203 1.60 14.13 -15.15
C GLY A 203 2.26 13.47 -16.37
N ALA A 204 2.74 12.24 -16.20
CA ALA A 204 3.29 11.39 -17.26
C ALA A 204 2.23 10.81 -18.21
N GLY A 205 0.93 10.92 -17.86
CA GLY A 205 -0.18 10.42 -18.68
C GLY A 205 -0.37 8.90 -18.63
N VAL A 206 0.16 8.23 -17.60
CA VAL A 206 0.08 6.77 -17.41
C VAL A 206 -0.90 6.36 -16.29
N ILE A 207 -1.37 7.33 -15.50
CA ILE A 207 -2.46 7.14 -14.53
C ILE A 207 -3.61 8.11 -14.84
N ASP A 208 -4.84 7.61 -14.84
CA ASP A 208 -6.04 8.42 -14.95
C ASP A 208 -6.54 8.93 -13.57
N GLY A 209 -7.23 10.08 -13.59
CA GLY A 209 -8.00 10.59 -12.45
C GLY A 209 -7.34 11.76 -11.71
N VAL A 210 -7.43 11.76 -10.38
CA VAL A 210 -6.84 12.77 -9.49
C VAL A 210 -5.91 12.10 -8.47
N ALA A 211 -4.95 12.86 -7.93
CA ALA A 211 -3.99 12.33 -6.96
C ALA A 211 -4.63 11.96 -5.62
N ASN A 212 -5.58 12.77 -5.15
CA ASN A 212 -6.39 12.50 -3.96
C ASN A 212 -7.76 11.95 -4.39
N ASP A 213 -7.86 10.63 -4.54
CA ASP A 213 -8.99 9.93 -5.14
C ASP A 213 -9.86 9.13 -4.16
N VAL A 214 -9.48 9.04 -2.88
CA VAL A 214 -10.24 8.30 -1.86
C VAL A 214 -10.67 9.19 -0.70
N ALA A 215 -11.86 8.91 -0.15
CA ALA A 215 -12.36 9.57 1.07
C ALA A 215 -12.04 8.78 2.34
N PHE A 216 -11.79 7.47 2.19
CA PHE A 216 -11.40 6.55 3.24
C PHE A 216 -10.42 5.55 2.64
N GLU A 217 -9.37 5.25 3.37
CA GLU A 217 -8.37 4.29 2.94
C GLU A 217 -8.91 2.87 2.90
N LYS A 218 -8.27 2.03 2.06
CA LYS A 218 -8.66 0.63 1.90
C LYS A 218 -8.25 -0.16 3.15
N ALA A 219 -9.21 -0.83 3.77
CA ALA A 219 -8.93 -1.80 4.84
C ALA A 219 -8.77 -3.19 4.21
N LEU A 220 -7.54 -3.52 3.80
CA LEU A 220 -7.23 -4.74 3.05
C LEU A 220 -7.02 -5.97 3.94
N PHE A 221 -6.50 -5.77 5.15
CA PHE A 221 -5.98 -6.86 5.98
C PHE A 221 -6.72 -7.00 7.31
N GLU A 222 -6.91 -8.24 7.75
CA GLU A 222 -7.37 -8.55 9.11
C GLU A 222 -6.19 -8.61 10.10
N ARG A 223 -4.98 -8.93 9.61
CA ARG A 223 -3.73 -9.04 10.38
C ARG A 223 -2.58 -8.42 9.60
N VAL A 224 -1.58 -7.90 10.29
CA VAL A 224 -0.44 -7.23 9.62
C VAL A 224 0.38 -8.24 8.83
N SER A 225 0.51 -9.49 9.30
CA SER A 225 1.15 -10.58 8.55
C SER A 225 0.65 -10.75 7.10
N GLU A 226 -0.62 -10.39 6.82
CA GLU A 226 -1.19 -10.52 5.47
C GLU A 226 -0.53 -9.57 4.46
N ALA A 227 0.13 -8.50 4.92
CA ALA A 227 0.96 -7.65 4.08
C ALA A 227 2.26 -8.36 3.64
N ALA A 228 2.93 -9.09 4.54
CA ALA A 228 4.09 -9.91 4.19
C ALA A 228 3.70 -11.08 3.28
N ASP A 229 2.54 -11.70 3.54
CA ASP A 229 1.97 -12.73 2.67
C ASP A 229 1.72 -12.18 1.25
N LEU A 230 1.21 -10.94 1.14
CA LEU A 230 0.99 -10.28 -0.15
C LEU A 230 2.31 -10.03 -0.89
N LEU A 231 3.36 -9.50 -0.22
CA LEU A 231 4.68 -9.32 -0.84
C LEU A 231 5.27 -10.64 -1.34
N THR A 232 5.05 -11.72 -0.59
CA THR A 232 5.44 -13.08 -1.03
C THR A 232 4.61 -13.55 -2.23
N GLU A 233 3.29 -13.36 -2.21
CA GLU A 233 2.38 -13.75 -3.30
C GLU A 233 2.68 -12.98 -4.60
N LEU A 234 3.08 -11.72 -4.49
CA LEU A 234 3.50 -10.89 -5.62
C LEU A 234 4.91 -11.23 -6.11
N GLY A 235 5.68 -12.04 -5.37
CA GLY A 235 7.05 -12.44 -5.73
C GLY A 235 8.10 -11.37 -5.41
N PHE A 236 7.82 -10.44 -4.49
CA PHE A 236 8.80 -9.51 -3.94
C PHE A 236 9.65 -10.11 -2.81
N ILE A 237 9.14 -11.17 -2.18
CA ILE A 237 9.85 -12.00 -1.20
C ILE A 237 9.87 -13.43 -1.72
N ASP A 238 11.03 -14.08 -1.69
CA ASP A 238 11.25 -15.47 -2.14
C ASP A 238 10.77 -15.74 -3.58
N GLY A 239 10.75 -14.73 -4.45
CA GLY A 239 10.37 -14.86 -5.86
C GLY A 239 11.49 -15.42 -6.74
N ASP A 240 11.17 -15.66 -8.02
CA ASP A 240 12.13 -16.14 -9.03
C ASP A 240 12.96 -15.01 -9.68
N GLY A 241 12.72 -13.76 -9.27
CA GLY A 241 13.42 -12.57 -9.76
C GLY A 241 14.88 -12.48 -9.29
N THR A 242 15.59 -11.44 -9.75
CA THR A 242 16.95 -11.18 -9.23
C THR A 242 16.86 -10.75 -7.77
N ALA A 243 17.59 -11.46 -6.90
CA ALA A 243 17.68 -11.13 -5.48
C ALA A 243 18.54 -9.87 -5.28
N VAL A 244 18.03 -8.95 -4.46
CA VAL A 244 18.67 -7.69 -4.08
C VAL A 244 18.64 -7.57 -2.57
N GLU A 245 19.80 -7.25 -2.00
CA GLU A 245 19.95 -7.04 -0.56
C GLU A 245 19.58 -5.59 -0.20
N PHE A 246 18.94 -5.41 0.95
CA PHE A 246 18.78 -4.12 1.59
C PHE A 246 20.15 -3.43 1.80
N PRO A 247 20.28 -2.11 1.56
CA PRO A 247 19.22 -1.14 1.25
C PRO A 247 18.96 -0.94 -0.26
N GLY A 248 19.41 -1.86 -1.13
CA GLY A 248 19.44 -1.64 -2.58
C GLY A 248 20.58 -0.70 -3.02
N PRO A 249 20.64 -0.36 -4.32
CA PRO A 249 21.71 0.48 -4.88
C PRO A 249 21.55 1.97 -4.51
N GLY A 250 22.63 2.75 -4.62
CA GLY A 250 22.65 4.18 -4.33
C GLY A 250 22.75 4.54 -2.84
N GLU A 251 23.17 5.77 -2.54
CA GLU A 251 23.18 6.32 -1.19
C GLU A 251 21.78 6.79 -0.76
N ILE A 252 21.48 6.70 0.54
CA ILE A 252 20.28 7.34 1.10
C ILE A 252 20.58 8.83 1.30
N ASP A 253 19.85 9.69 0.60
CA ASP A 253 19.93 11.14 0.75
C ASP A 253 18.72 11.65 1.54
N ASP A 254 18.94 12.00 2.80
CA ASP A 254 17.92 12.56 3.69
C ASP A 254 17.81 14.10 3.58
N THR A 255 18.54 14.71 2.64
CA THR A 255 18.52 16.16 2.44
C THR A 255 17.11 16.61 2.05
N GLY A 256 16.53 17.49 2.88
CA GLY A 256 15.19 18.04 2.64
C GLY A 256 14.08 17.23 3.29
N VAL A 257 14.37 16.05 3.84
CA VAL A 257 13.45 15.30 4.69
C VAL A 257 13.59 15.79 6.14
N SER A 258 12.48 15.88 6.85
CA SER A 258 12.44 16.34 8.24
C SER A 258 11.59 15.41 9.09
N ASN A 259 11.74 15.49 10.41
CA ASN A 259 11.09 14.57 11.36
C ASN A 259 11.48 13.08 11.13
N LEU A 260 12.76 12.83 10.87
CA LEU A 260 13.35 11.47 10.72
C LEU A 260 13.20 10.56 11.96
N THR A 261 12.63 11.09 13.05
CA THR A 261 12.23 10.32 14.23
C THR A 261 10.82 10.76 14.62
N PRO A 262 9.92 9.84 15.00
CA PRO A 262 8.59 10.15 15.49
C PRO A 262 8.60 11.26 16.55
N PRO A 263 7.91 12.40 16.33
CA PRO A 263 7.87 13.47 17.32
C PRO A 263 7.08 13.02 18.55
N THR A 264 7.64 13.20 19.74
CA THR A 264 6.91 13.04 21.00
C THR A 264 6.03 14.27 21.27
N PRO A 265 4.77 14.11 21.74
CA PRO A 265 3.89 15.22 22.11
C PRO A 265 4.45 16.18 23.17
#